data_AF-A0A1Z9AS59-F1
#
_entry.id   AF-A0A1Z9AS59-F1
#
_cell.length_a   1.000
_cell.length_b   1.000
_cell.length_c   1.000
_cell.angle_alpha   90.00
_cell.angle_beta   90.00
_cell.angle_gamma   90.00
#
_symmetry.space_group_name_H-M   'P 1'
#
loop_
_entity.id
_entity.type
_entity.pdbx_description
1 polymer ?
#
loop_
_entity_poly.entity_id
_entity_poly.type
_entity_poly.pdbx_seq_one_letter_code
_entity_poly.pdbx_strand_id
1 'polypeptide(L)'
;MPFQKGNTIGQDTRFKKGQSGNPAGRPPDKLRRFINAELDKIGREATDKEEAATKLQVLAERIVDDAISGCIPSRKMLVDRLYPALSRHEIAGADGEAVQLRLEMEAAAEELQALLKDAS
;
A
#
# COMPACT_ATOMS: atom_id res chain seq x y z
N MET A 1 -12.68 34.13 -0.44
CA MET A 1 -11.73 33.98 0.67
C MET A 1 -10.59 33.09 0.20
N PRO A 2 -9.35 33.58 0.07
CA PRO A 2 -8.22 32.73 -0.31
C PRO A 2 -7.82 31.80 0.85
N PHE A 3 -7.48 30.54 0.57
CA PHE A 3 -6.95 29.61 1.55
C PHE A 3 -5.61 30.12 2.10
N GLN A 4 -5.56 30.47 3.38
CA GLN A 4 -4.33 30.85 4.06
C GLN A 4 -3.58 29.58 4.50
N LYS A 5 -2.41 29.35 3.92
CA LYS A 5 -1.59 28.16 4.17
C LYS A 5 -0.98 28.25 5.57
N GLY A 6 -1.54 27.52 6.53
CA GLY A 6 -1.01 27.51 7.90
C GLY A 6 -1.82 26.73 8.92
N ASN A 7 -2.45 25.61 8.56
CA ASN A 7 -3.22 24.85 9.56
C ASN A 7 -2.25 24.11 10.52
N THR A 8 -2.27 24.49 11.81
CA THR A 8 -1.42 23.94 12.89
C THR A 8 -1.96 22.64 13.49
N ILE A 9 -3.16 22.23 13.09
CA ILE A 9 -3.81 21.01 13.56
C ILE A 9 -2.92 19.78 13.28
N GLY A 10 -2.57 19.05 14.35
CA GLY A 10 -1.78 17.83 14.29
C GLY A 10 -0.29 18.03 13.98
N GLN A 11 0.30 19.21 14.21
CA GLN A 11 1.74 19.41 13.97
C GLN A 11 2.62 18.40 14.72
N ASP A 12 2.25 18.04 15.95
CA ASP A 12 3.01 17.11 16.77
C ASP A 12 2.78 15.63 16.40
N THR A 13 1.61 15.31 15.82
CA THR A 13 1.24 13.96 15.39
C THR A 13 1.46 13.71 13.89
N ARG A 14 1.80 14.74 13.11
CA ARG A 14 2.15 14.60 11.69
C ARG A 14 3.40 13.74 11.53
N PHE A 15 3.34 12.81 10.58
CA PHE A 15 4.51 12.05 10.17
C PHE A 15 5.64 13.00 9.75
N LYS A 16 6.74 12.98 10.51
CA LYS A 16 7.93 13.75 10.16
C LYS A 16 8.58 13.12 8.93
N LYS A 17 9.11 13.96 8.03
CA LYS A 17 9.84 13.49 6.85
C LYS A 17 11.03 12.63 7.31
N GLY A 18 11.06 11.36 6.91
CA GLY A 18 12.08 10.39 7.36
C GLY A 18 11.73 9.59 8.62
N GLN A 19 10.56 9.82 9.23
CA GLN A 19 10.01 9.03 10.34
C GLN A 19 8.82 8.15 9.94
N SER A 20 8.39 8.16 8.67
CA SER A 20 7.66 7.00 8.18
C SER A 20 8.59 5.79 8.30
N GLY A 21 8.06 4.58 8.51
CA GLY A 21 8.82 3.35 8.82
C GLY A 21 9.89 2.92 7.79
N ASN A 22 10.27 3.79 6.86
CA ASN A 22 11.46 3.70 6.04
C ASN A 22 12.43 4.89 6.34
N PRO A 23 13.33 4.75 7.33
CA PRO A 23 14.29 5.80 7.70
C PRO A 23 15.31 6.12 6.60
N ALA A 24 15.51 5.22 5.62
CA ALA A 24 16.36 5.48 4.46
C ALA A 24 15.67 6.38 3.40
N GLY A 25 14.39 6.70 3.59
CA GLY A 25 13.58 7.44 2.63
C GLY A 25 13.34 6.66 1.34
N ARG A 26 12.83 7.34 0.31
CA ARG A 26 12.57 6.71 -0.99
C ARG A 26 13.90 6.22 -1.60
N PRO A 27 14.03 4.93 -1.99
CA PRO A 27 15.26 4.41 -2.59
C PRO A 27 15.71 5.24 -3.81
N PRO A 28 17.02 5.32 -4.05
CA PRO A 28 17.58 6.08 -5.17
C PRO A 28 17.04 5.58 -6.52
N ASP A 29 16.76 6.53 -7.42
CA ASP A 29 16.01 6.33 -8.67
C ASP A 29 16.69 5.38 -9.69
N LYS A 30 17.95 5.00 -9.45
CA LYS A 30 18.73 4.11 -10.33
C LYS A 30 18.08 2.73 -10.49
N LEU A 31 17.63 2.12 -9.40
CA LEU A 31 16.99 0.79 -9.43
C LEU A 31 15.68 0.84 -10.24
N ARG A 32 14.89 1.89 -10.05
CA ARG A 32 13.62 2.09 -10.77
C ARG A 32 13.83 2.24 -12.26
N ARG A 33 14.86 2.98 -12.68
CA ARG A 33 15.21 3.14 -14.10
C ARG A 33 15.63 1.81 -14.72
N PHE A 34 16.44 1.03 -14.01
CA PHE A 34 16.86 -0.30 -14.47
C PHE A 34 15.68 -1.24 -14.64
N ILE A 35 14.81 -1.36 -13.62
CA ILE A 35 13.61 -2.21 -13.69
C ILE A 35 12.71 -1.78 -14.85
N ASN A 36 12.49 -0.48 -15.03
CA ASN A 36 11.67 0.02 -16.13
C ASN A 36 12.26 -0.34 -17.50
N ALA A 37 13.57 -0.21 -17.67
CA ALA A 37 14.24 -0.53 -18.92
C ALA A 37 14.16 -2.03 -19.25
N GLU A 38 14.29 -2.91 -18.26
CA GLU A 38 14.13 -4.35 -18.47
C GLU A 38 12.68 -4.72 -18.83
N LEU A 39 11.68 -4.12 -18.16
CA LEU A 39 10.26 -4.33 -18.52
C LEU A 39 9.95 -3.84 -19.94
N ASP A 40 10.56 -2.73 -20.36
CA ASP A 40 10.41 -2.20 -21.72
C ASP A 40 11.03 -3.13 -22.77
N LYS A 41 12.13 -3.84 -22.45
CA LYS A 41 12.71 -4.87 -23.34
C LYS A 41 11.79 -6.09 -23.45
N ILE A 42 11.37 -6.64 -22.32
CA ILE A 42 10.52 -7.84 -22.29
C ILE A 42 9.20 -7.57 -23.02
N GLY A 43 8.58 -6.40 -22.83
CA GLY A 43 7.36 -6.04 -23.55
C GLY A 43 7.53 -5.96 -25.07
N ARG A 44 8.72 -5.57 -25.57
CA ARG A 44 9.03 -5.57 -27.00
C ARG A 44 9.30 -6.98 -27.54
N GLU A 45 9.89 -7.85 -26.73
CA GLU A 45 10.21 -9.24 -27.13
C GLU A 45 8.97 -10.15 -27.10
N ALA A 46 8.03 -9.92 -26.18
CA ALA A 46 6.82 -10.71 -26.04
C ALA A 46 5.74 -10.38 -27.08
N THR A 47 5.78 -9.17 -27.66
CA THR A 47 4.73 -8.69 -28.56
C THR A 47 5.32 -8.45 -29.95
N ASP A 48 5.15 -9.41 -30.87
CA ASP A 48 5.40 -9.22 -32.33
C ASP A 48 4.40 -8.21 -32.97
N LYS A 49 3.61 -7.49 -32.16
CA LYS A 49 2.60 -6.52 -32.60
C LYS A 49 2.91 -5.14 -32.00
N GLU A 50 2.74 -4.12 -32.83
CA GLU A 50 3.01 -2.69 -32.54
C GLU A 50 2.21 -2.09 -31.37
N GLU A 51 1.29 -2.83 -30.76
CA GLU A 51 0.63 -2.41 -29.54
C GLU A 51 1.52 -2.76 -28.35
N ALA A 52 2.32 -1.77 -27.91
CA ALA A 52 3.19 -1.90 -26.76
C ALA A 52 2.39 -2.45 -25.56
N ALA A 53 2.63 -3.71 -25.21
CA ALA A 53 2.08 -4.31 -24.00
C ALA A 53 2.43 -3.40 -22.81
N THR A 54 1.43 -3.05 -22.01
CA THR A 54 1.67 -2.20 -20.85
C THR A 54 2.58 -2.95 -19.88
N LYS A 55 3.46 -2.23 -19.18
CA LYS A 55 4.38 -2.82 -18.17
C LYS A 55 3.67 -3.72 -17.16
N LEU A 56 2.42 -3.39 -16.85
CA LEU A 56 1.57 -4.19 -15.97
C LEU A 56 1.15 -5.53 -16.59
N GLN A 57 0.85 -5.57 -17.89
CA GLN A 57 0.51 -6.80 -18.59
C GLN A 57 1.72 -7.74 -18.63
N VAL A 58 2.90 -7.22 -18.99
CA VAL A 58 4.16 -7.99 -19.02
C VAL A 58 4.47 -8.58 -17.64
N LEU A 59 4.32 -7.78 -16.58
CA LEU A 59 4.51 -8.27 -15.20
C LEU A 59 3.48 -9.34 -14.82
N ALA A 60 2.21 -9.14 -15.18
CA ALA A 60 1.15 -10.09 -14.86
C ALA A 60 1.37 -11.44 -15.53
N GLU A 61 1.71 -11.44 -16.82
CA GLU A 61 2.01 -12.64 -17.60
C GLU A 61 3.21 -13.38 -16.99
N ARG A 62 4.30 -12.67 -16.70
CA ARG A 62 5.48 -13.28 -16.11
C ARG A 62 5.23 -13.89 -14.74
N ILE A 63 4.41 -13.24 -13.90
CA ILE A 63 4.01 -13.81 -12.59
C ILE A 63 3.24 -15.12 -12.77
N VAL A 64 2.37 -15.20 -13.77
CA VAL A 64 1.61 -16.43 -14.10
C VAL A 64 2.55 -17.52 -14.60
N ASP A 65 3.47 -17.22 -15.52
CA ASP A 65 4.46 -18.18 -16.02
C ASP A 65 5.35 -18.72 -14.91
N ASP A 66 5.86 -17.83 -14.05
CA ASP A 66 6.67 -18.22 -12.91
C ASP A 66 5.85 -19.11 -11.95
N ALA A 67 4.57 -18.80 -11.73
CA ALA A 67 3.70 -19.63 -10.91
C ALA A 67 3.48 -21.03 -11.52
N ILE A 68 3.28 -21.12 -12.85
CA ILE A 68 3.14 -22.39 -13.59
C ILE A 68 4.44 -23.21 -13.50
N SER A 69 5.60 -22.56 -13.62
CA SER A 69 6.92 -23.21 -13.50
C SER A 69 7.24 -23.70 -12.08
N GLY A 70 6.40 -23.38 -11.09
CA GLY A 70 6.53 -23.84 -9.71
C GLY A 70 7.13 -22.81 -8.75
N CYS A 71 7.31 -21.55 -9.15
CA CYS A 71 7.76 -20.48 -8.25
C CYS A 71 6.74 -20.29 -7.11
N ILE A 72 7.15 -20.64 -5.88
CA ILE A 72 6.29 -20.57 -4.69
C ILE A 72 5.85 -19.13 -4.38
N PRO A 73 6.73 -18.10 -4.41
CA PRO A 73 6.33 -16.71 -4.22
C PRO A 73 5.25 -16.25 -5.20
N SER A 74 5.40 -16.54 -6.50
CA SER A 74 4.42 -16.15 -7.51
C SER A 74 3.07 -16.84 -7.30
N ARG A 75 3.08 -18.14 -6.97
CA ARG A 75 1.84 -18.87 -6.60
C ARG A 75 1.15 -18.26 -5.39
N LYS A 76 1.91 -17.95 -4.34
CA LYS A 76 1.37 -17.30 -3.14
C LYS A 76 0.74 -15.95 -3.48
N MET A 77 1.42 -15.11 -4.25
CA MET A 77 0.88 -13.81 -4.66
C MET A 77 -0.44 -13.94 -5.43
N LEU A 78 -0.56 -14.93 -6.33
CA LEU A 78 -1.80 -15.18 -7.07
C LEU A 78 -2.91 -15.68 -6.16
N VAL A 79 -2.63 -16.62 -5.24
CA VAL A 79 -3.61 -17.12 -4.26
C VAL A 79 -4.08 -15.99 -3.35
N ASP A 80 -3.16 -15.18 -2.84
CA ASP A 80 -3.48 -14.04 -1.97
C ASP A 80 -4.37 -13.02 -2.66
N ARG A 81 -4.17 -12.80 -3.96
CA ARG A 81 -4.93 -11.81 -4.73
C ARG A 81 -6.30 -12.32 -5.20
N LEU A 82 -6.39 -13.59 -5.59
CA LEU A 82 -7.60 -14.20 -6.18
C LEU A 82 -8.53 -14.79 -5.11
N TYR A 83 -7.97 -15.28 -4.00
CA TYR A 83 -8.71 -15.94 -2.93
C TYR A 83 -8.40 -15.29 -1.58
N PRO A 84 -8.77 -14.03 -1.37
CA PRO A 84 -8.50 -13.33 -0.10
C PRO A 84 -9.12 -14.03 1.11
N ALA A 85 -10.18 -14.83 0.92
CA ALA A 85 -10.77 -15.65 1.98
C ALA A 85 -9.84 -16.78 2.49
N LEU A 86 -8.90 -17.24 1.66
CA LEU A 86 -7.86 -18.21 2.06
C LEU A 86 -6.68 -17.51 2.73
N SER A 87 -6.45 -16.25 2.37
CA SER A 87 -5.41 -15.41 2.98
C SER A 87 -5.96 -14.75 4.23
N ARG A 88 -6.00 -15.52 5.33
CA ARG A 88 -6.14 -14.94 6.66
C ARG A 88 -4.94 -14.04 6.92
N HIS A 89 -5.04 -12.78 6.51
CA HIS A 89 -4.28 -11.74 7.15
C HIS A 89 -4.92 -11.62 8.53
N GLU A 90 -4.34 -12.33 9.50
CA GLU A 90 -4.63 -12.04 10.90
C GLU A 90 -4.29 -10.56 11.07
N ILE A 91 -5.32 -9.73 11.18
CA ILE A 91 -5.16 -8.36 11.67
C ILE A 91 -4.86 -8.56 13.15
N ALA A 92 -3.58 -8.84 13.42
CA ALA A 92 -3.05 -8.99 14.75
C ALA A 92 -2.47 -7.65 15.19
N GLY A 93 -2.66 -7.32 16.48
CA GLY A 93 -1.86 -6.30 17.14
C GLY A 93 -0.37 -6.65 17.10
N ALA A 94 0.49 -5.75 17.57
CA ALA A 94 1.95 -5.92 17.56
C ALA A 94 2.43 -7.27 18.11
N ASP A 95 1.63 -7.90 18.98
CA ASP A 95 1.93 -9.14 19.68
C ASP A 95 1.09 -10.36 19.23
N GLY A 96 0.41 -10.32 18.08
CA GLY A 96 -0.35 -11.49 17.57
C GLY A 96 -1.81 -11.56 18.03
N GLU A 97 -2.27 -10.64 18.88
CA GLU A 97 -3.64 -10.65 19.41
C GLU A 97 -4.67 -10.10 18.41
N ALA A 98 -5.90 -10.60 18.43
CA ALA A 98 -6.98 -10.08 17.59
C ALA A 98 -7.19 -8.58 17.82
N VAL A 99 -7.15 -7.76 16.76
CA VAL A 99 -7.41 -6.31 16.87
C VAL A 99 -8.83 -6.09 17.39
N GLN A 100 -8.93 -5.63 18.64
CA GLN A 100 -10.19 -5.19 19.23
C GLN A 100 -10.54 -3.81 18.66
N LEU A 101 -11.39 -3.79 17.62
CA LEU A 101 -12.03 -2.57 17.12
C LEU A 101 -13.16 -2.11 18.05
N ARG A 102 -12.85 -1.89 19.33
CA ARG A 102 -13.75 -1.29 20.31
C ARG A 102 -12.88 -0.45 21.22
N LEU A 103 -12.87 0.87 21.05
CA LEU A 103 -12.64 1.86 22.12
C LEU A 103 -12.59 3.32 21.62
N GLU A 104 -12.46 3.60 20.32
CA GLU A 104 -12.39 5.00 19.87
C GLU A 104 -13.75 5.67 19.64
N MET A 105 -14.82 4.90 19.37
CA MET A 105 -16.14 5.50 19.11
C MET A 105 -16.84 5.99 20.39
N GLU A 106 -16.66 5.31 21.52
CA GLU A 106 -17.28 5.73 22.79
C GLU A 106 -16.58 6.96 23.36
N ALA A 107 -15.24 6.97 23.37
CA ALA A 107 -14.46 8.14 23.79
C ALA A 107 -14.72 9.36 22.88
N ALA A 108 -14.76 9.18 21.55
CA ALA A 108 -15.09 10.26 20.63
C ALA A 108 -16.54 10.74 20.79
N ALA A 109 -17.48 9.86 21.12
CA ALA A 109 -18.86 10.23 21.38
C ALA A 109 -18.99 11.04 22.69
N GLU A 110 -18.27 10.66 23.75
CA GLU A 110 -18.24 11.40 25.02
C GLU A 110 -17.61 12.79 24.84
N GLU A 111 -16.49 12.89 24.11
CA GLU A 111 -15.85 14.18 23.81
C GLU A 111 -16.77 15.10 23.00
N LEU A 112 -17.47 14.54 21.99
CA LEU A 112 -18.42 15.30 21.17
C LEU A 112 -19.64 15.75 21.98
N GLN A 113 -20.08 14.95 22.95
CA GLN A 113 -21.18 15.28 23.84
C GLN A 113 -20.79 16.36 24.87
N ALA A 114 -19.53 16.38 25.32
CA ALA A 114 -19.00 17.45 26.17
C ALA A 114 -18.91 18.78 25.41
N LEU A 115 -18.36 18.76 24.18
CA LEU A 115 -18.25 19.95 23.33
C LEU A 115 -19.62 20.58 22.99
N LEU A 116 -20.65 19.75 22.80
CA LEU A 116 -22.01 20.24 22.53
C LEU A 116 -22.67 20.89 23.75
N LYS A 117 -22.30 20.51 24.98
CA LYS A 117 -22.81 21.12 26.21
C LYS A 117 -22.12 22.45 26.54
N ASP A 118 -20.84 22.57 26.22
CA ASP A 118 -20.08 23.81 26.43
C ASP A 118 -20.41 24.89 25.37
N ALA A 119 -21.08 24.51 24.27
CA ALA A 119 -21.51 25.41 23.19
C ALA A 119 -22.95 25.95 23.35
N SER A 120 -23.67 25.59 24.43
CA SER A 120 -25.00 26.11 24.78
C SER A 120 -24.94 27.06 25.97
#